data_AF-A0A812SQH3-F1
#
_entry.id   AF-A0A812SQH3-F1
#
_cell.length_a   1.000
_cell.length_b   1.000
_cell.length_c   1.000
_cell.angle_alpha   90.00
_cell.angle_beta   90.00
_cell.angle_gamma   90.00
#
_symmetry.space_group_name_H-M   'P 1'
#
loop_
_entity.id
_entity.type
_entity.pdbx_description
1 polymer ?
#
loop_
_entity_poly.entity_id
_entity_poly.type
_entity_poly.pdbx_seq_one_letter_code
_entity_poly.pdbx_strand_id
1 'polypeptide(L)'
;MLTVCAAAGRWREAVQFWQSMQVQRIRANLLAFNACLAAFVFPGRWREALAILGLMPSAEVQPNLVSYSDALVVTSRGVAAGASRVLLETLEKQLLLQLRMSELE
;
A
#
# COMPACT_ATOMS: atom_id res chain seq x y z
N MET A 1 -7.08 -0.20 15.85
CA MET A 1 -5.67 -0.25 16.29
C MET A 1 -4.70 0.04 15.15
N LEU A 2 -4.71 -0.68 14.03
CA LEU A 2 -3.78 -0.41 12.91
C LEU A 2 -3.87 1.03 12.34
N THR A 3 -5.09 1.56 12.18
CA THR A 3 -5.33 2.93 11.73
C THR A 3 -4.78 3.99 12.68
N VAL A 4 -4.74 3.69 13.99
CA VAL A 4 -4.18 4.57 15.02
C VAL A 4 -2.64 4.52 14.98
N CYS A 5 -2.05 3.33 14.77
CA CYS A 5 -0.61 3.19 14.58
C CYS A 5 -0.11 3.90 13.29
N ALA A 6 -0.93 3.88 12.24
CA ALA A 6 -0.67 4.61 11.00
C ALA A 6 -0.63 6.13 11.22
N ALA A 7 -1.66 6.67 11.87
CA ALA A 7 -1.74 8.11 12.19
C ALA A 7 -0.64 8.57 13.17
N ALA A 8 -0.19 7.68 14.06
CA ALA A 8 0.86 7.98 15.04
C ALA A 8 2.30 7.71 14.54
N GLY A 9 2.49 7.26 13.28
CA GLY A 9 3.82 6.91 12.75
C GLY A 9 4.49 5.71 13.45
N ARG A 10 3.72 4.89 14.19
CA ARG A 10 4.22 3.74 14.95
C ARG A 10 4.31 2.50 14.07
N TRP A 11 5.17 2.56 13.05
CA TRP A 11 5.38 1.48 12.08
C TRP A 11 5.76 0.14 12.72
N ARG A 12 6.46 0.14 13.86
CA ARG A 12 6.87 -1.08 14.57
C ARG A 12 5.68 -1.92 15.03
N GLU A 13 4.65 -1.26 15.57
CA GLU A 13 3.43 -1.96 15.96
C GLU A 13 2.61 -2.40 14.76
N ALA A 14 2.57 -1.59 13.69
CA ALA A 14 1.91 -1.98 12.45
C ALA A 14 2.55 -3.27 11.88
N VAL A 15 3.88 -3.39 11.93
CA VAL A 15 4.61 -4.60 11.53
C VAL A 15 4.34 -5.76 12.48
N GLN A 16 4.38 -5.55 13.79
CA GLN A 16 4.07 -6.61 14.77
C GLN A 16 2.63 -7.13 14.61
N PHE A 17 1.68 -6.23 14.39
CA PHE A 17 0.30 -6.61 14.14
C PHE A 17 0.18 -7.35 12.81
N TRP A 18 0.84 -6.88 11.74
CA TRP A 18 0.90 -7.58 10.47
C TRP A 18 1.44 -9.00 10.61
N GLN A 19 2.55 -9.17 11.33
CA GLN A 19 3.14 -10.46 11.64
C GLN A 19 2.18 -11.35 12.44
N SER A 20 1.47 -10.77 13.43
CA SER A 20 0.47 -11.52 14.19
C SER A 20 -0.70 -11.99 13.32
N MET A 21 -1.16 -11.17 12.36
CA MET A 21 -2.21 -11.56 11.41
C MET A 21 -1.76 -12.71 10.52
N GLN A 22 -0.51 -12.68 10.05
CA GLN A 22 0.07 -13.76 9.25
C GLN A 22 0.16 -15.07 10.05
N VAL A 23 0.66 -15.01 11.29
CA VAL A 23 0.75 -16.17 12.19
C VAL A 23 -0.63 -16.75 12.51
N GLN A 24 -1.61 -15.88 12.73
CA GLN A 24 -2.99 -16.29 13.01
C GLN A 24 -3.79 -16.65 11.74
N ARG A 25 -3.17 -16.62 10.55
CA ARG A 25 -3.81 -16.82 9.24
C ARG A 25 -5.08 -15.98 9.04
N ILE A 26 -5.10 -14.79 9.64
CA ILE A 26 -6.21 -13.86 9.47
C ILE A 26 -6.06 -13.22 8.09
N ARG A 27 -7.12 -13.34 7.28
CA ARG A 27 -7.18 -12.74 5.95
C ARG A 27 -7.14 -11.22 6.09
N ALA A 28 -6.01 -10.62 5.71
CA ALA A 28 -5.85 -9.18 5.72
C ALA A 28 -6.79 -8.56 4.67
N ASN A 29 -7.54 -7.54 5.10
CA ASN A 29 -8.44 -6.79 4.23
C ASN A 29 -7.75 -5.51 3.72
N LEU A 30 -8.38 -4.84 2.75
CA LEU A 30 -7.89 -3.58 2.17
C LEU A 30 -7.52 -2.53 3.24
N LEU A 31 -8.31 -2.44 4.31
CA LEU A 31 -8.06 -1.49 5.40
C LEU A 31 -6.78 -1.82 6.17
N ALA A 32 -6.47 -3.10 6.40
CA ALA A 32 -5.25 -3.52 7.07
C ALA A 32 -4.01 -3.20 6.22
N PHE A 33 -4.06 -3.48 4.91
CA PHE A 33 -3.00 -3.13 3.97
C PHE A 33 -2.75 -1.61 3.92
N ASN A 34 -3.80 -0.81 3.79
CA ASN A 34 -3.69 0.65 3.74
C ASN A 34 -3.12 1.23 5.03
N ALA A 35 -3.55 0.72 6.19
CA ALA A 35 -3.01 1.20 7.45
C ALA A 35 -1.53 0.82 7.64
N CYS A 36 -1.06 -0.33 7.12
CA CYS A 36 0.37 -0.62 7.12
C CYS A 36 1.15 0.32 6.19
N LEU A 37 0.63 0.58 4.98
CA LEU A 37 1.24 1.50 4.02
C LEU A 37 1.38 2.91 4.61
N ALA A 38 0.30 3.44 5.20
CA ALA A 38 0.29 4.73 5.89
C ALA A 38 1.28 4.77 7.07
N ALA A 39 1.44 3.68 7.83
CA ALA A 39 2.42 3.61 8.91
C ALA A 39 3.88 3.69 8.42
N PHE A 40 4.17 3.28 7.18
CA PHE A 40 5.50 3.37 6.58
C PHE A 40 5.84 4.74 5.98
N VAL A 41 4.84 5.62 5.83
CA VAL A 41 5.00 6.97 5.26
C VAL A 41 5.96 7.82 6.09
N PHE A 42 5.73 7.91 7.40
CA PHE A 42 6.52 8.75 8.29
C PHE A 42 7.99 8.33 8.41
N PRO A 43 8.33 7.04 8.62
CA PRO A 43 9.72 6.59 8.70
C PRO A 43 10.42 6.44 7.33
N GLY A 44 9.75 6.72 6.20
CA GLY A 44 10.32 6.60 4.86
C GLY A 44 10.69 5.17 4.45
N ARG A 45 9.95 4.17 4.97
CA ARG A 45 10.23 2.74 4.76
C ARG A 45 9.63 2.22 3.44
N TRP A 46 10.20 2.71 2.35
CA TRP A 46 9.68 2.46 0.99
C TRP A 46 9.80 1.00 0.54
N ARG A 47 10.82 0.25 1.01
CA ARG A 47 10.99 -1.17 0.65
C ARG A 47 9.86 -2.01 1.22
N GLU A 48 9.52 -1.78 2.49
CA GLU A 48 8.44 -2.45 3.18
C GLU A 48 7.07 -2.06 2.62
N ALA A 49 6.88 -0.79 2.27
CA ALA A 49 5.67 -0.34 1.59
C ALA A 49 5.44 -1.05 0.25
N LEU A 50 6.48 -1.16 -0.59
CA LEU A 50 6.40 -1.88 -1.86
C LEU A 50 6.15 -3.38 -1.68
N ALA A 51 6.81 -3.99 -0.69
CA ALA A 51 6.59 -5.41 -0.38
C ALA A 51 5.13 -5.68 0.02
N ILE A 52 4.54 -4.81 0.85
CA ILE A 52 3.13 -4.92 1.23
C ILE A 52 2.20 -4.71 0.03
N LEU A 53 2.48 -3.72 -0.82
CA LEU A 53 1.67 -3.45 -2.01
C LEU A 53 1.73 -4.63 -3.00
N GLY A 54 2.89 -5.28 -3.14
CA GLY A 54 3.05 -6.50 -3.95
C GLY A 54 2.37 -7.75 -3.36
N LEU A 55 2.08 -7.78 -2.06
CA LEU A 55 1.35 -8.87 -1.41
C LEU A 55 -0.17 -8.76 -1.57
N MET A 56 -0.70 -7.58 -1.90
CA MET A 56 -2.15 -7.36 -2.04
C MET A 56 -2.79 -8.28 -3.10
N PRO A 57 -2.24 -8.40 -4.33
CA PRO A 57 -2.80 -9.30 -5.34
C PRO A 57 -2.79 -10.78 -4.90
N SER A 58 -1.72 -11.22 -4.24
CA SER A 58 -1.61 -12.59 -3.70
C SER A 58 -2.59 -12.86 -2.55
N ALA A 59 -3.06 -11.82 -1.87
CA ALA A 59 -4.10 -11.90 -0.85
C ALA A 59 -5.52 -11.78 -1.44
N GLU A 60 -5.67 -11.72 -2.77
CA GLU A 60 -6.91 -11.42 -3.49
C GLU A 60 -7.51 -10.05 -3.09
N VAL A 61 -6.65 -9.11 -2.69
CA VAL A 61 -7.03 -7.73 -2.35
C VAL A 61 -6.52 -6.82 -3.46
N GLN A 62 -7.42 -6.09 -4.12
CA GLN A 62 -6.99 -5.09 -5.10
C GLN A 62 -6.50 -3.83 -4.39
N PRO A 63 -5.27 -3.36 -4.68
CA PRO A 63 -4.82 -2.05 -4.22
C PRO A 63 -5.76 -0.96 -4.76
N ASN A 64 -6.12 -0.02 -3.91
CA ASN A 64 -6.94 1.13 -4.28
C ASN A 64 -6.09 2.40 -4.41
N LEU A 65 -6.73 3.51 -4.81
CA LEU A 65 -6.08 4.81 -4.95
C LEU A 65 -5.32 5.22 -3.68
N VAL A 66 -5.87 4.91 -2.50
CA VAL A 66 -5.23 5.18 -1.20
C VAL A 66 -3.97 4.34 -1.04
N SER A 67 -4.00 3.04 -1.33
CA SER A 67 -2.83 2.15 -1.26
C SER A 67 -1.67 2.68 -2.12
N TYR A 68 -1.99 3.05 -3.36
CA TYR A 68 -0.98 3.58 -4.28
C TYR A 68 -0.47 4.97 -3.87
N SER A 69 -1.36 5.84 -3.40
CA SER A 69 -0.99 7.18 -2.93
C SER A 69 -0.02 7.10 -1.75
N ASP A 70 -0.32 6.26 -0.74
CA ASP A 70 0.55 6.08 0.42
C ASP A 70 1.92 5.52 -0.01
N ALA A 71 1.95 4.52 -0.88
CA ALA A 71 3.21 3.97 -1.42
C ALA A 71 4.01 5.00 -2.23
N LEU A 72 3.34 5.87 -2.99
CA LEU A 72 3.95 6.98 -3.72
C LEU A 72 4.58 8.01 -2.79
N VAL A 73 3.88 8.36 -1.71
CA VAL A 73 4.39 9.30 -0.71
C VAL A 73 5.61 8.71 0.01
N VAL A 74 5.62 7.40 0.30
CA VAL A 74 6.79 6.75 0.93
C VAL A 74 7.98 6.70 -0.05
N THR A 75 7.75 6.34 -1.30
CA THR A 75 8.81 6.19 -2.32
C THR A 75 9.39 7.53 -2.77
N SER A 76 8.58 8.58 -2.86
CA SER A 76 9.02 9.95 -3.17
C SER A 76 9.84 10.60 -2.07
N ARG A 77 9.62 10.20 -0.81
CA ARG A 77 10.43 10.62 0.35
C ARG A 77 11.73 9.81 0.51
N GLY A 78 11.84 8.66 -0.15
CA GLY A 78 13.03 7.81 -0.15
C GLY A 78 13.93 8.01 -1.37
N VAL A 79 15.05 7.29 -1.42
CA VAL A 79 15.97 7.26 -2.58
C VAL A 79 15.41 6.41 -3.74
N ALA A 80 14.12 6.04 -3.69
CA ALA A 80 13.48 5.09 -4.60
C ALA A 80 12.66 5.78 -5.70
N ALA A 81 13.25 6.81 -6.34
CA ALA A 81 12.62 7.53 -7.45
C ALA A 81 12.21 6.62 -8.63
N GLY A 82 12.92 5.49 -8.82
CA GLY A 82 12.54 4.48 -9.81
C GLY A 82 11.23 3.76 -9.45
N ALA A 83 10.99 3.48 -8.17
CA ALA A 83 9.78 2.78 -7.73
C ALA A 83 8.54 3.68 -7.77
N SER A 84 8.69 4.97 -7.42
CA SER A 84 7.59 5.93 -7.54
C SER A 84 7.13 6.09 -8.98
N ARG A 85 8.06 6.06 -9.94
CA ARG A 85 7.74 6.13 -11.37
C ARG A 85 6.96 4.91 -11.87
N VAL A 86 7.36 3.71 -11.46
CA VAL A 86 6.63 2.47 -11.78
C VAL A 86 5.21 2.48 -11.20
N LEU A 87 5.04 2.99 -9.97
CA LEU A 87 3.71 3.11 -9.35
C LEU A 87 2.82 4.11 -10.10
N LEU A 88 3.37 5.25 -10.55
CA LEU A 88 2.63 6.23 -11.37
C LEU A 88 2.20 5.64 -12.71
N GLU A 89 3.11 4.98 -13.42
CA GLU A 89 2.80 4.32 -14.70
C GLU A 89 1.72 3.23 -14.52
N THR A 90 1.72 2.55 -13.38
CA THR A 90 0.71 1.52 -13.05
C THR A 90 -0.65 2.14 -12.76
N LEU A 91 -0.70 3.22 -11.98
CA LEU A 91 -1.92 3.98 -11.71
C LEU A 91 -2.53 4.57 -12.98
N GLU A 92 -1.70 5.16 -13.84
CA GLU A 92 -2.13 5.76 -15.10
C GLU A 92 -2.73 4.71 -16.04
N LYS A 93 -2.11 3.52 -16.12
CA LYS A 93 -2.71 2.37 -16.83
C LYS A 93 -4.05 1.94 -16.25
N GLN A 94 -4.19 1.87 -14.93
CA GLN A 94 -5.47 1.51 -14.30
C GLN A 94 -6.57 2.54 -14.58
N LEU A 95 -6.27 3.83 -14.51
CA LEU A 95 -7.19 4.92 -14.86
C LEU A 95 -7.61 4.87 -16.33
N LEU A 96 -6.66 4.65 -17.24
CA LEU A 96 -6.95 4.51 -18.68
C LEU A 96 -7.81 3.27 -18.97
N LEU A 97 -7.60 2.17 -18.25
CA LEU A 97 -8.45 0.98 -18.36
C LEU A 97 -9.86 1.25 -17.83
N GLN A 98 -10.02 1.95 -16.70
CA GLN A 98 -11.34 2.33 -16.21
C GLN A 98 -12.08 3.26 -17.17
N LEU A 99 -11.39 4.26 -17.74
CA LEU A 99 -11.97 5.17 -18.75
C LEU A 99 -12.39 4.43 -20.02
N ARG A 100 -11.57 3.51 -20.54
CA ARG A 100 -11.95 2.67 -21.69
C ARG A 100 -13.15 1.79 -21.40
N MET A 101 -13.25 1.24 -20.20
CA MET A 101 -14.38 0.41 -19.81
C MET A 101 -15.67 1.24 -19.67
N SER A 102 -15.58 2.49 -19.20
CA SER A 102 -16.74 3.40 -19.15
C SER A 102 -17.18 3.95 -20.50
N GLU A 103 -16.33 3.93 -21.53
CA GLU A 103 -16.70 4.27 -22.91
C GLU A 103 -17.30 3.09 -23.69
N LEU A 104 -17.24 1.88 -23.12
CA LEU A 104 -17.75 0.63 -23.72
C LEU A 104 -19.12 0.21 -23.17
N GLU A 105 -19.74 1.01 -22.30
CA GLU A 105 -21.12 0.87 -21.78
C GLU A 105 -22.06 1.90 -22.41
#